data_AF-A0A1F9ERV5-F1
#
_entry.id   AF-A0A1F9ERV5-F1
#
_cell.length_a   1.000
_cell.length_b   1.000
_cell.length_c   1.000
_cell.angle_alpha   90.00
_cell.angle_beta   90.00
_cell.angle_gamma   90.00
#
_symmetry.space_group_name_H-M   'P 1'
#
loop_
_entity.id
_entity.type
_entity.pdbx_description
1 polymer ?
#
loop_
_entity_poly.entity_id
_entity_poly.type
_entity_poly.pdbx_seq_one_letter_code
_entity_poly.pdbx_strand_id
1 'polypeptide(L)' 'MKIQEVRTKAKALGLKNTFGLSKAELIRKVQRAEGNFDCFGTVKDYCDQFQCCFRDDCLKPLLSKTK' A
#
# COMPACT_ATOMS: atom_id res chain seq x y z
N MET A 1 -7.43 2.60 -1.21
CA MET A 1 -7.13 3.50 -0.08
C MET A 1 -6.54 4.84 -0.55
N LYS A 2 -6.94 5.98 0.04
CA LYS A 2 -6.38 7.32 -0.25
C LYS A 2 -5.08 7.55 0.54
N ILE A 3 -4.20 8.44 0.04
CA ILE A 3 -2.90 8.74 0.68
C ILE A 3 -3.01 9.21 2.14
N GLN A 4 -4.10 9.92 2.49
CA GLN A 4 -4.35 10.38 3.86
C GLN A 4 -4.55 9.20 4.82
N GLU A 5 -5.31 8.19 4.42
CA GLU A 5 -5.54 6.97 5.21
C GLU A 5 -4.25 6.18 5.43
N VAL A 6 -3.40 6.08 4.38
CA VAL A 6 -2.07 5.45 4.50
C VAL A 6 -1.20 6.18 5.53
N ARG A 7 -1.23 7.52 5.54
CA ARG A 7 -0.49 8.33 6.53
C ARG A 7 -1.02 8.10 7.94
N THR A 8 -2.33 7.97 8.12
CA THR A 8 -2.93 7.64 9.43
C THR A 8 -2.49 6.26 9.91
N LYS A 9 -2.52 5.24 9.05
CA LYS A 9 -1.99 3.90 9.37
C LYS A 9 -0.52 3.94 9.73
N ALA A 10 0.30 4.63 8.94
CA ALA A 10 1.72 4.76 9.22
C ALA A 10 2.00 5.41 10.58
N LYS A 11 1.25 6.46 10.95
CA LYS A 11 1.33 7.08 12.27
C LYS A 11 0.91 6.13 13.39
N ALA A 12 -0.17 5.36 13.20
CA ALA A 12 -0.63 4.38 14.18
C ALA A 12 0.40 3.26 14.44
N LEU A 13 1.20 2.91 13.42
CA LEU A 13 2.31 1.97 13.51
C LEU A 13 3.62 2.62 14.04
N GLY A 14 3.60 3.89 14.42
CA GLY A 14 4.78 4.59 14.93
C GLY A 14 5.83 4.95 13.85
N LEU A 15 5.48 4.86 12.57
CA LEU A 15 6.40 5.21 11.48
C LEU A 15 6.67 6.72 11.44
N LYS A 16 7.95 7.08 11.54
CA LYS A 16 8.45 8.44 11.40
C LYS A 16 8.86 8.73 9.95
N ASN A 17 9.01 10.01 9.59
CA ASN A 17 9.46 10.46 8.27
C ASN A 17 8.59 9.95 7.11
N THR A 18 7.27 10.15 7.23
CA THR A 18 6.28 9.79 6.21
C THR A 18 5.97 10.93 5.23
N PHE A 19 6.43 12.15 5.53
CA PHE A 19 6.35 13.30 4.64
C PHE A 19 7.38 13.19 3.51
N GLY A 20 7.00 13.58 2.29
CA GLY A 20 7.85 13.50 1.09
C GLY A 20 7.85 12.14 0.39
N LEU A 21 7.34 11.08 1.03
CA LEU A 21 7.22 9.77 0.39
C LEU A 21 6.08 9.73 -0.63
N SER A 22 6.31 9.04 -1.74
CA SER A 22 5.24 8.66 -2.66
C SER A 22 4.24 7.74 -1.96
N LYS A 23 3.01 7.65 -2.51
CA LYS A 23 1.99 6.70 -2.00
C LYS A 23 2.55 5.28 -1.96
N ALA A 24 3.24 4.86 -3.01
CA ALA A 24 3.78 3.51 -3.12
C ALA A 24 4.85 3.22 -2.05
N GLU A 25 5.79 4.15 -1.84
CA GLU A 25 6.82 3.99 -0.81
C GLU A 25 6.25 3.97 0.60
N LEU A 26 5.27 4.84 0.87
CA LEU A 26 4.63 4.87 2.18
C LEU A 26 3.88 3.57 2.47
N ILE A 27 3.16 3.03 1.48
CA ILE A 27 2.48 1.75 1.61
C ILE A 27 3.48 0.63 1.87
N ARG A 28 4.58 0.57 1.11
CA ARG A 28 5.64 -0.42 1.32
C ARG A 28 6.22 -0.36 2.73
N LYS A 29 6.42 0.84 3.29
CA LYS A 29 6.84 1.00 4.70
C LYS A 29 5.78 0.47 5.68
N VAL A 30 4.50 0.75 5.44
CA VAL A 30 3.41 0.23 6.26
C VAL A 30 3.38 -1.30 6.21
N GLN A 31 3.53 -1.91 5.03
CA GLN A 31 3.59 -3.36 4.88
C GLN A 31 4.70 -3.97 5.74
N ARG A 32 5.93 -3.43 5.64
CA ARG A 32 7.05 -3.91 6.49
C ARG A 32 6.77 -3.76 7.98
N ALA A 33 6.15 -2.65 8.39
CA ALA A 33 5.79 -2.41 9.79
C ALA A 33 4.67 -3.34 10.28
N GLU A 34 3.79 -3.80 9.40
CA GLU A 34 2.77 -4.82 9.68
C GLU A 34 3.35 -6.25 9.65
N GLY A 35 4.63 -6.44 9.33
CA GLY A 35 5.26 -7.76 9.15
C GLY A 35 4.98 -8.41 7.79
N ASN A 36 4.40 -7.66 6.87
CA ASN A 36 4.06 -8.06 5.49
C ASN A 36 5.24 -7.79 4.53
N PHE A 37 5.26 -8.49 3.39
CA PHE A 37 6.17 -8.16 2.29
C PHE A 37 5.77 -6.85 1.63
N ASP A 38 6.75 -6.04 1.24
CA ASP A 38 6.56 -4.73 0.63
C ASP A 38 6.27 -4.79 -0.88
N CYS A 39 5.33 -5.66 -1.24
CA CYS A 39 5.00 -6.00 -2.62
C CYS A 39 4.05 -5.00 -3.31
N PHE A 40 3.74 -3.86 -2.67
CA PHE A 40 2.82 -2.89 -3.25
C PHE A 40 3.33 -2.35 -4.59
N GLY A 41 2.55 -2.58 -5.64
CA GLY A 41 2.84 -2.18 -7.02
C GLY A 41 3.81 -3.11 -7.77
N THR A 42 4.24 -4.22 -7.17
CA THR A 42 5.10 -5.23 -7.83
C THR A 42 4.36 -6.52 -8.18
N VAL A 43 3.31 -6.84 -7.43
CA VAL A 43 2.38 -7.94 -7.76
C VAL A 43 1.63 -7.61 -9.04
N LYS A 44 1.61 -8.57 -9.97
CA LYS A 44 0.84 -8.50 -11.23
C LYS A 44 -0.42 -9.35 -11.20
N ASP A 45 -0.28 -10.62 -10.80
CA ASP A 45 -1.34 -11.61 -11.00
C ASP A 45 -1.88 -12.20 -9.69
N TYR A 46 -1.02 -12.42 -8.70
CA TYR A 46 -1.39 -13.09 -7.46
C TYR A 46 -0.65 -12.53 -6.25
N CYS A 47 -1.38 -12.40 -5.13
CA CYS A 47 -0.84 -12.05 -3.82
C CYS A 47 -1.54 -12.91 -2.77
N ASP A 48 -0.74 -13.65 -2.01
CA ASP A 48 -1.10 -14.52 -0.89
C ASP A 48 -1.22 -13.79 0.45
N GLN A 49 -0.88 -12.50 0.50
CA GLN A 49 -1.04 -11.67 1.70
C GLN A 49 -2.49 -11.21 1.85
N PHE A 50 -3.40 -12.15 2.14
CA PHE A 50 -4.85 -11.90 2.26
C PHE A 50 -5.22 -10.89 3.35
N GLN A 51 -4.37 -10.72 4.36
CA GLN A 51 -4.56 -9.74 5.44
C GLN A 51 -4.02 -8.34 5.10
N CYS A 52 -3.40 -8.16 3.93
CA CYS A 52 -2.86 -6.87 3.53
C CYS A 52 -4.00 -5.91 3.16
N CYS A 53 -4.13 -4.83 3.92
CA CYS A 53 -5.14 -3.78 3.68
C CYS A 53 -4.99 -3.02 2.35
N PHE A 54 -3.89 -3.24 1.63
CA PHE A 54 -3.62 -2.64 0.31
C PHE A 54 -3.85 -3.61 -0.85
N ARG A 55 -4.21 -4.87 -0.56
CA ARG A 55 -4.37 -5.93 -1.57
C ARG A 55 -5.34 -5.52 -2.67
N ASP A 56 -6.48 -4.92 -2.31
CA ASP A 56 -7.47 -4.46 -3.29
C ASP A 56 -6.94 -3.34 -4.18
N ASP A 57 -6.11 -2.44 -3.65
CA ASP A 57 -5.45 -1.39 -4.44
C ASP A 57 -4.39 -2.00 -5.38
N CYS A 58 -3.73 -3.10 -5.00
CA CYS A 58 -2.76 -3.81 -5.85
C CYS A 58 -3.42 -4.61 -6.97
N LEU A 59 -4.51 -5.30 -6.65
CA LEU A 59 -5.19 -6.22 -7.58
C LEU A 59 -6.29 -5.54 -8.38
N LYS A 60 -6.55 -4.25 -8.13
CA LYS A 60 -7.54 -3.51 -8.92
C LYS A 60 -7.11 -3.58 -10.38
N PRO A 61 -7.91 -4.20 -11.26
CA PRO A 61 -7.66 -4.10 -12.68
C PRO A 61 -7.59 -2.62 -13.01
N LEU A 62 -6.64 -2.22 -13.85
CA LEU A 62 -6.69 -0.91 -14.50
C LEU A 62 -7.97 -0.91 -15.35
N LEU A 63 -9.13 -0.69 -14.73
CA LEU A 63 -10.38 -0.48 -15.44
C LEU A 63 -10.08 0.73 -16.31
N SER A 64 -9.93 0.41 -17.58
CA SER A 64 -9.60 1.29 -18.67
C SER A 64 -10.42 2.56 -18.49
N LYS A 65 -9.73 3.70 -18.37
CA LYS A 65 -10.34 4.97 -18.70
C LYS A 65 -10.65 4.90 -20.19
N THR A 66 -11.79 4.32 -20.54
CA THR A 66 -12.39 4.52 -21.85
C THR A 66 -12.73 6.01 -21.90
N LYS A 67 -12.25 6.63 -22.97
CA LYS A 67 -12.26 8.07 -23.29
C LYS A 67 -13.52 8.81 -22.87
#